data_AF-A0A165QBS9-F1
#
_entry.id   AF-A0A165QBS9-F1
#
_cell.length_a   1.000
_cell.length_b   1.000
_cell.length_c   1.000
_cell.angle_alpha   90.00
_cell.angle_beta   90.00
_cell.angle_gamma   90.00
#
_symmetry.space_group_name_H-M   'P 1'
#
loop_
_entity.id
_entity.type
_entity.pdbx_description
1 polymer ?
#
loop_
_entity_poly.entity_id
_entity_poly.type
_entity_poly.pdbx_seq_one_letter_code
_entity_poly.pdbx_strand_id
1 'polypeptide(L)'
;HRCKYCLKPLPTRDAVARHISHSPSCLKDLETEYRPRQTSTSWWKHQRGASESNDVDPFLAQDDAAFTPDECSIGAENQSRRPPTCDDRPRAKRARVEDMGDSKDMGTDRWAEPFPGKAGIAEGKGKTDFEAWKEVLEWGECGAWAPFKDDDEWELAQWLVENVGKNKIDEYLKLNITQRRTEPSFHNSYSFFKAIDELPTGPQWTCEIITVKGNRQEGDGMPIKEELKLWRRNPVECVAELLGNPAFQENIAYAPERVFSDRDGCRRIYDEMWTGD
;
A
#
# COMPACT_ATOMS: atom_id res chain seq x y z
N HIS A 1 18.96 -19.32 -30.42
CA HIS A 1 18.57 -17.99 -29.89
C HIS A 1 19.73 -17.00 -30.05
N ARG A 2 19.52 -15.69 -30.03
CA ARG A 2 20.59 -14.69 -30.16
C ARG A 2 20.41 -13.58 -29.13
N CYS A 3 21.52 -13.03 -28.63
CA CYS A 3 21.48 -11.84 -27.78
C CYS A 3 21.05 -10.62 -28.61
N LYS A 4 20.13 -9.79 -28.08
CA LYS A 4 19.64 -8.58 -28.77
C LYS A 4 20.73 -7.51 -28.93
N TYR A 5 21.66 -7.42 -27.98
CA TYR A 5 22.65 -6.34 -27.90
C TYR A 5 23.95 -6.64 -28.65
N CYS A 6 24.47 -7.87 -28.52
CA CYS A 6 25.74 -8.27 -29.17
C CYS A 6 25.57 -9.27 -30.31
N LEU A 7 24.34 -9.66 -30.64
CA LEU A 7 23.97 -10.60 -31.71
C LEU A 7 24.59 -12.00 -31.63
N LYS A 8 25.24 -12.34 -30.50
CA LYS A 8 25.90 -13.63 -30.30
C LYS A 8 24.88 -14.78 -30.33
N PRO A 9 25.09 -15.83 -31.14
CA PRO A 9 24.23 -17.00 -31.17
C PRO A 9 24.44 -17.86 -29.92
N LEU A 10 23.33 -18.23 -29.29
CA LEU A 10 23.27 -19.00 -28.05
C LEU A 10 22.25 -20.15 -28.18
N PRO A 11 22.53 -21.29 -27.53
CA PRO A 11 21.79 -22.53 -27.76
C PRO A 11 20.34 -22.49 -27.26
N THR A 12 20.06 -21.81 -26.14
CA THR A 12 18.73 -21.76 -25.50
C THR A 12 18.34 -20.33 -25.11
N ARG A 13 17.04 -20.06 -24.84
CA ARG A 13 16.58 -18.76 -24.31
C ARG A 13 17.22 -18.44 -22.96
N ASP A 14 17.30 -19.41 -22.07
CA ASP A 14 17.93 -19.23 -20.75
C ASP A 14 19.42 -18.93 -20.85
N ALA A 15 20.09 -19.45 -21.89
CA ALA A 15 21.47 -19.10 -22.18
C ALA A 15 21.61 -17.64 -22.63
N VAL A 16 20.59 -17.05 -23.28
CA VAL A 16 20.55 -15.62 -23.61
C VAL A 16 20.41 -14.76 -22.36
N ALA A 17 19.51 -15.12 -21.44
CA ALA A 17 19.33 -14.38 -20.19
C ALA A 17 20.61 -14.39 -19.34
N ARG A 18 21.22 -15.58 -19.14
CA ARG A 18 22.53 -15.70 -18.45
C ARG A 18 23.65 -14.96 -19.18
N HIS A 19 23.65 -14.96 -20.50
CA HIS A 19 24.65 -14.22 -21.25
C HIS A 19 24.51 -12.70 -21.05
N ILE A 20 23.29 -12.17 -21.01
CA ILE A 20 23.05 -10.74 -20.77
C ILE A 20 23.46 -10.37 -19.35
N SER A 21 23.14 -11.18 -18.34
CA SER A 21 23.51 -10.90 -16.94
C SER A 21 25.03 -10.95 -16.67
N HIS A 22 25.77 -11.80 -17.40
CA HIS A 22 27.21 -11.96 -17.21
C HIS A 22 28.07 -11.12 -18.17
N SER A 23 27.47 -10.37 -19.09
CA SER A 23 28.18 -9.51 -20.03
C SER A 23 27.93 -8.04 -19.68
N PRO A 24 28.92 -7.31 -19.11
CA PRO A 24 28.72 -5.94 -18.66
C PRO A 24 28.21 -4.99 -19.75
N SER A 25 28.59 -5.20 -21.01
CA SER A 25 28.11 -4.37 -22.12
C SER A 25 26.64 -4.64 -22.44
N CYS A 26 26.24 -5.91 -22.51
CA CYS A 26 24.86 -6.29 -22.81
C CYS A 26 23.91 -6.00 -21.65
N LEU A 27 24.41 -6.12 -20.41
CA LEU A 27 23.67 -5.74 -19.21
C LEU A 27 23.44 -4.23 -19.18
N LYS A 28 24.47 -3.44 -19.47
CA LYS A 28 24.34 -1.98 -19.56
C LYS A 28 23.37 -1.57 -20.66
N ASP A 29 23.42 -2.20 -21.83
CA ASP A 29 22.48 -1.91 -22.92
C ASP A 29 21.04 -2.29 -22.54
N LEU A 30 20.85 -3.41 -21.83
CA LEU A 30 19.55 -3.79 -21.23
C LEU A 30 19.08 -2.75 -20.20
N GLU A 31 19.94 -2.33 -19.28
CA GLU A 31 19.63 -1.31 -18.28
C GLU A 31 19.32 0.06 -18.90
N THR A 32 19.96 0.40 -20.02
CA THR A 32 19.73 1.66 -20.73
C THR A 32 18.39 1.63 -21.46
N GLU A 33 17.99 0.47 -21.99
CA GLU A 33 16.68 0.25 -22.60
C GLU A 33 15.55 0.29 -21.54
N TYR A 34 15.82 -0.20 -20.33
CA TYR A 34 14.87 -0.22 -19.22
C TYR A 34 14.96 0.97 -18.26
N ARG A 35 15.85 1.95 -18.50
CA ARG A 35 15.93 3.16 -17.67
C ARG A 35 14.69 4.03 -17.94
N PRO A 36 13.78 4.22 -16.97
CA PRO A 36 12.67 5.15 -17.12
C PRO A 36 13.24 6.54 -17.39
N ARG A 37 12.62 7.23 -18.35
CA ARG A 37 13.03 8.53 -18.87
C ARG A 37 12.88 9.59 -17.77
N GLN A 38 13.86 9.72 -16.88
CA GLN A 38 13.93 10.80 -15.91
C GLN A 38 14.12 12.12 -16.66
N THR A 39 13.04 12.90 -16.75
CA THR A 39 13.13 14.33 -17.05
C THR A 39 13.73 15.02 -15.83
N SER A 40 15.02 15.29 -15.95
CA SER A 40 15.82 16.20 -15.13
C SER A 40 15.03 17.37 -14.53
N THR A 41 15.14 17.56 -13.22
CA THR A 41 15.72 18.81 -12.70
C THR A 41 16.20 18.68 -11.27
N SER A 42 17.52 18.65 -11.11
CA SER A 42 18.21 18.90 -9.84
C SER A 42 18.20 20.41 -9.56
N TRP A 43 17.63 20.86 -8.44
CA TRP A 43 17.80 22.23 -7.94
C TRP A 43 18.17 22.23 -6.45
N TRP A 44 19.49 22.20 -6.26
CA TRP A 44 20.36 22.61 -5.15
C TRP A 44 19.78 23.54 -4.06
N LYS A 45 20.00 23.22 -2.78
CA LYS A 45 20.99 23.79 -1.83
C LYS A 45 20.70 25.18 -1.22
N HIS A 46 20.99 25.26 0.09
CA HIS A 46 21.13 26.43 0.97
C HIS A 46 19.78 26.99 1.48
N GLN A 47 19.59 27.43 2.73
CA GLN A 47 20.51 27.98 3.73
C GLN A 47 19.84 28.00 5.13
N ARG A 48 20.66 28.01 6.17
CA ARG A 48 20.34 27.99 7.61
C ARG A 48 19.58 29.24 8.10
N GLY A 49 18.69 29.04 9.08
CA GLY A 49 18.20 30.08 9.98
C GLY A 49 17.29 29.47 11.05
N ALA A 50 17.74 29.47 12.30
CA ALA A 50 17.10 28.85 13.45
C ALA A 50 15.99 29.73 14.06
N SER A 51 14.97 29.14 14.69
CA SER A 51 14.60 29.49 16.06
C SER A 51 13.53 28.56 16.67
N GLU A 52 13.90 27.97 17.80
CA GLU A 52 13.10 27.14 18.71
C GLU A 52 11.83 27.84 19.25
N SER A 53 10.75 27.07 19.41
CA SER A 53 9.86 27.20 20.58
C SER A 53 9.03 25.94 20.82
N ASN A 54 9.17 25.39 22.02
CA ASN A 54 8.41 24.28 22.60
C ASN A 54 6.96 24.67 22.88
N ASP A 55 6.03 23.72 22.78
CA ASP A 55 4.96 23.52 23.77
C ASP A 55 4.41 22.09 23.70
N VAL A 56 4.18 21.50 24.87
CA VAL A 56 3.80 20.11 25.16
C VAL A 56 2.34 20.07 25.63
N ASP A 57 1.56 19.07 25.19
CA ASP A 57 0.21 18.79 25.70
C ASP A 57 0.00 17.27 25.90
N PRO A 58 -0.87 16.79 26.82
CA PRO A 58 -0.51 15.82 27.85
C PRO A 58 -1.55 14.68 27.91
N PHE A 59 -1.22 13.50 27.39
CA PHE A 59 -2.06 12.32 27.62
C PHE A 59 -1.21 11.08 27.91
N LEU A 60 -0.56 11.12 29.07
CA LEU A 60 -0.07 9.95 29.76
C LEU A 60 -0.48 10.07 31.22
N ALA A 61 -1.58 9.42 31.59
CA ALA A 61 -1.77 8.94 32.95
C ALA A 61 -2.85 7.85 33.00
N GLN A 62 -2.50 6.81 33.77
CA GLN A 62 -3.33 5.77 34.39
C GLN A 62 -3.47 4.44 33.63
N ASP A 63 -3.25 3.30 34.27
CA ASP A 63 -2.43 2.87 35.42
C ASP A 63 -2.59 1.35 35.49
N ASP A 64 -1.52 0.67 35.89
CA ASP A 64 -1.45 -0.77 36.08
C ASP A 64 -2.25 -1.25 37.31
N ALA A 65 -2.93 -2.38 37.20
CA ALA A 65 -3.27 -3.21 38.36
C ALA A 65 -3.27 -4.70 37.99
N ALA A 66 -2.34 -5.44 38.60
CA ALA A 66 -2.15 -6.87 38.49
C ALA A 66 -3.19 -7.67 39.30
N PHE A 67 -3.56 -8.87 38.84
CA PHE A 67 -4.06 -9.94 39.72
C PHE A 67 -3.77 -11.35 39.14
N THR A 68 -3.43 -12.27 40.04
CA THR A 68 -2.75 -13.57 39.88
C THR A 68 -3.66 -14.75 39.50
N PRO A 69 -3.12 -15.88 39.01
CA PRO A 69 -3.88 -17.10 38.72
C PRO A 69 -3.82 -18.11 39.87
N ASP A 70 -4.93 -18.81 40.15
CA ASP A 70 -4.90 -20.07 40.91
C ASP A 70 -6.02 -21.05 40.47
N GLU A 71 -5.70 -22.34 40.62
CA GLU A 71 -6.25 -23.58 40.02
C GLU A 71 -7.72 -23.95 40.46
N CYS A 72 -8.43 -25.01 40.03
CA CYS A 72 -8.08 -26.36 39.57
C CYS A 72 -9.33 -27.18 39.08
N SER A 73 -9.08 -28.17 38.19
CA SER A 73 -9.73 -29.50 37.99
C SER A 73 -11.23 -29.60 37.62
N ILE A 74 -11.66 -30.43 36.65
CA ILE A 74 -11.80 -31.92 36.61
C ILE A 74 -11.91 -32.30 35.11
N GLY A 75 -11.48 -33.42 34.51
CA GLY A 75 -10.89 -34.70 34.90
C GLY A 75 -10.84 -35.56 33.61
N ALA A 76 -9.81 -36.38 33.44
CA ALA A 76 -9.57 -37.16 32.24
C ALA A 76 -10.22 -38.55 32.32
N GLU A 77 -10.92 -38.98 31.27
CA GLU A 77 -11.10 -40.40 30.95
C GLU A 77 -10.84 -40.68 29.46
N ASN A 78 -10.15 -41.79 29.25
CA ASN A 78 -9.43 -42.20 28.06
C ASN A 78 -10.21 -43.31 27.34
N GLN A 79 -10.64 -43.11 26.09
CA GLN A 79 -10.98 -44.24 25.20
C GLN A 79 -10.62 -43.97 23.73
N SER A 80 -9.66 -44.79 23.29
CA SER A 80 -9.28 -45.09 21.90
C SER A 80 -10.48 -45.36 20.98
N ARG A 81 -10.59 -44.62 19.88
CA ARG A 81 -11.34 -45.03 18.67
C ARG A 81 -10.58 -44.62 17.41
N ARG A 82 -10.30 -45.62 16.56
CA ARG A 82 -9.75 -45.45 15.20
C ARG A 82 -10.73 -44.63 14.33
N PRO A 83 -10.26 -43.82 13.37
CA PRO A 83 -11.16 -43.11 12.46
C PRO A 83 -11.75 -44.07 11.41
N PRO A 84 -13.06 -44.02 11.14
CA PRO A 84 -13.64 -44.66 9.97
C PRO A 84 -13.30 -43.87 8.70
N THR A 85 -12.98 -44.60 7.64
CA THR A 85 -12.87 -44.08 6.27
C THR A 85 -14.26 -43.87 5.69
N CYS A 86 -14.54 -42.69 5.14
CA CYS A 86 -15.41 -42.54 3.97
C CYS A 86 -15.22 -41.17 3.33
N ASP A 87 -15.01 -41.21 2.02
CA ASP A 87 -15.37 -40.16 1.07
C ASP A 87 -16.76 -39.62 1.38
N ASP A 88 -16.84 -38.32 1.65
CA ASP A 88 -17.94 -37.43 1.22
C ASP A 88 -17.64 -36.03 1.77
N ARG A 89 -16.82 -35.26 1.06
CA ARG A 89 -16.71 -33.81 1.31
C ARG A 89 -17.77 -33.10 0.46
N PRO A 90 -18.69 -32.31 1.07
CA PRO A 90 -19.52 -31.40 0.30
C PRO A 90 -18.61 -30.37 -0.38
N ARG A 91 -18.73 -30.30 -1.71
CA ARG A 91 -18.00 -29.35 -2.56
C ARG A 91 -18.32 -27.93 -2.07
N ALA A 92 -17.36 -27.29 -1.41
CA ALA A 92 -17.46 -25.89 -1.04
C ALA A 92 -17.68 -25.07 -2.31
N LYS A 93 -18.82 -24.39 -2.41
CA LYS A 93 -19.11 -23.40 -3.45
C LYS A 93 -18.26 -22.16 -3.20
N ARG A 94 -16.95 -22.25 -3.44
CA ARG A 94 -16.10 -21.06 -3.56
C ARG A 94 -16.29 -20.50 -4.97
N ALA A 95 -16.60 -19.21 -5.06
CA ALA A 95 -16.54 -18.48 -6.32
C ALA A 95 -15.14 -18.67 -6.91
N ARG A 96 -15.08 -19.17 -8.15
CA ARG A 96 -13.84 -19.30 -8.91
C ARG A 96 -13.77 -18.06 -9.79
N VAL A 97 -12.88 -17.14 -9.46
CA VAL A 97 -12.47 -16.10 -10.40
C VAL A 97 -11.63 -16.83 -11.45
N GLU A 98 -12.10 -16.86 -12.68
CA GLU A 98 -11.26 -17.27 -13.80
C GLU A 98 -10.24 -16.15 -14.02
N ASP A 99 -8.97 -16.50 -13.84
CA ASP A 99 -7.84 -15.64 -14.19
C ASP A 99 -7.87 -15.47 -15.70
N MET A 100 -8.42 -14.34 -16.19
CA MET A 100 -8.28 -13.96 -17.58
C MET A 100 -6.79 -13.67 -17.79
N GLY A 101 -6.10 -14.60 -18.45
CA GLY A 101 -4.68 -14.47 -18.73
C GLY A 101 -4.40 -13.11 -19.35
N ASP A 102 -3.65 -12.29 -18.62
CA ASP A 102 -3.03 -11.05 -19.09
C ASP A 102 -2.30 -11.37 -20.39
N SER A 103 -2.94 -11.12 -21.54
CA SER A 103 -2.31 -11.34 -22.85
C SER A 103 -1.31 -10.21 -23.08
N LYS A 104 -0.21 -10.25 -22.35
CA LYS A 104 0.98 -9.40 -22.51
C LYS A 104 1.77 -9.86 -23.73
N ASP A 105 1.17 -9.73 -24.91
CA ASP A 105 1.91 -9.69 -26.18
C ASP A 105 1.04 -9.12 -27.30
N MET A 106 0.87 -7.80 -27.32
CA MET A 106 0.47 -7.07 -28.52
C MET A 106 1.21 -5.73 -28.53
N GLY A 107 2.32 -5.68 -29.27
CA GLY A 107 2.90 -4.43 -29.76
C GLY A 107 1.98 -3.81 -30.82
N THR A 108 0.75 -3.48 -30.43
CA THR A 108 -0.22 -2.79 -31.28
C THR A 108 -0.17 -1.32 -30.93
N ASP A 109 0.20 -0.49 -31.90
CA ASP A 109 0.06 0.95 -31.83
C ASP A 109 -1.35 1.27 -31.30
N ARG A 110 -1.42 1.86 -30.11
CA ARG A 110 -2.66 2.18 -29.43
C ARG A 110 -3.07 3.58 -29.85
N TRP A 111 -4.17 3.71 -30.58
CA TRP A 111 -4.63 4.98 -31.11
C TRP A 111 -5.79 5.49 -30.27
N ALA A 112 -5.55 6.55 -29.49
CA ALA A 112 -6.57 7.20 -28.68
C ALA A 112 -7.09 8.45 -29.41
N GLU A 113 -8.39 8.48 -29.66
CA GLU A 113 -9.12 9.67 -30.10
C GLU A 113 -9.78 10.33 -28.90
N PRO A 114 -9.51 11.62 -28.64
CA PRO A 114 -10.14 12.33 -27.53
C PRO A 114 -11.64 12.53 -27.78
N PHE A 115 -12.42 12.60 -26.71
CA PHE A 115 -13.86 12.89 -26.81
C PHE A 115 -14.10 14.22 -27.55
N PRO A 116 -14.95 14.25 -28.60
CA PRO A 116 -15.13 15.44 -29.43
C PRO A 116 -15.92 16.57 -28.74
N GLY A 117 -16.63 16.26 -27.65
CA GLY A 117 -17.41 17.23 -26.87
C GLY A 117 -16.65 17.79 -25.66
N LYS A 118 -17.32 18.64 -24.89
CA LYS A 118 -16.83 19.03 -23.56
C LYS A 118 -17.13 17.91 -22.56
N ALA A 119 -16.09 17.26 -22.05
CA ALA A 119 -16.21 16.32 -20.95
C ALA A 119 -16.02 17.07 -19.63
N GLY A 120 -17.14 17.42 -18.99
CA GLY A 120 -17.15 18.16 -17.73
C GLY A 120 -16.78 19.64 -17.86
N ILE A 121 -16.96 20.38 -16.77
CA ILE A 121 -16.57 21.78 -16.60
C ILE A 121 -15.85 21.86 -15.26
N ALA A 122 -14.65 22.43 -15.23
CA ALA A 122 -13.94 22.66 -13.98
C ALA A 122 -14.68 23.75 -13.18
N GLU A 123 -15.24 23.36 -12.04
CA GLU A 123 -15.97 24.27 -11.14
C GLU A 123 -15.02 25.14 -10.29
N GLY A 124 -13.76 24.71 -10.10
CA GLY A 124 -12.78 25.48 -9.32
C GLY A 124 -11.49 24.72 -9.08
N LYS A 125 -10.61 25.32 -8.26
CA LYS A 125 -9.43 24.67 -7.71
C LYS A 125 -9.64 24.44 -6.22
N GLY A 126 -9.38 23.22 -5.77
CA GLY A 126 -9.35 22.86 -4.35
C GLY A 126 -7.92 22.56 -3.95
N LYS A 127 -7.56 22.91 -2.71
CA LYS A 127 -6.29 22.51 -2.11
C LYS A 127 -6.37 21.03 -1.71
N THR A 128 -5.37 20.24 -2.06
CA THR A 128 -5.34 18.82 -1.71
C THR A 128 -4.67 18.60 -0.35
N ASP A 129 -4.92 17.46 0.28
CA ASP A 129 -4.25 17.10 1.54
C ASP A 129 -2.73 16.99 1.35
N PHE A 130 -2.27 16.51 0.18
CA PHE A 130 -0.86 16.46 -0.18
C PHE A 130 -0.22 17.85 -0.32
N GLU A 131 -0.95 18.83 -0.89
CA GLU A 131 -0.50 20.22 -0.93
C GLU A 131 -0.45 20.83 0.47
N ALA A 132 -1.44 20.51 1.32
CA ALA A 132 -1.44 20.94 2.72
C ALA A 132 -0.25 20.37 3.50
N TRP A 133 0.05 19.08 3.35
CA TRP A 133 1.20 18.46 4.00
C TRP A 133 2.52 18.99 3.47
N LYS A 134 2.62 19.19 2.16
CA LYS A 134 3.80 19.83 1.56
C LYS A 134 4.04 21.21 2.14
N GLU A 135 2.99 22.03 2.28
CA GLU A 135 3.12 23.33 2.94
C GLU A 135 3.54 23.18 4.40
N VAL A 136 2.96 22.25 5.17
CA VAL A 136 3.39 22.01 6.56
C VAL A 136 4.86 21.60 6.65
N LEU A 137 5.35 20.78 5.73
CA LEU A 137 6.76 20.38 5.67
C LEU A 137 7.68 21.53 5.20
N GLU A 138 7.21 22.39 4.30
CA GLU A 138 7.99 23.53 3.80
C GLU A 138 8.03 24.70 4.79
N TRP A 139 6.96 24.90 5.56
CA TRP A 139 6.81 26.00 6.52
C TRP A 139 7.17 25.61 7.95
N GLY A 140 6.98 24.34 8.33
CA GLY A 140 7.47 23.81 9.58
C GLY A 140 8.98 23.64 9.51
N GLU A 141 9.67 23.80 10.64
CA GLU A 141 11.09 23.41 10.77
C GLU A 141 11.30 21.86 10.70
N CYS A 142 10.31 21.15 10.15
CA CYS A 142 10.31 19.71 9.97
C CYS A 142 11.13 19.37 8.72
N GLY A 143 12.07 18.43 8.84
CA GLY A 143 12.81 17.93 7.68
C GLY A 143 11.87 17.25 6.67
N ALA A 144 12.32 17.07 5.43
CA ALA A 144 11.56 16.34 4.40
C ALA A 144 11.20 14.89 4.79
N TRP A 145 11.89 14.36 5.81
CA TRP A 145 11.70 13.02 6.36
C TRP A 145 10.92 13.02 7.68
N ALA A 146 10.41 14.18 8.13
CA ALA A 146 9.66 14.27 9.36
C ALA A 146 8.50 13.24 9.38
N PRO A 147 8.26 12.57 10.51
CA PRO A 147 8.85 12.83 11.84
C PRO A 147 10.26 12.24 12.07
N PHE A 148 10.84 11.59 11.07
CA PHE A 148 12.19 11.03 11.13
C PHE A 148 13.25 12.09 10.86
N LYS A 149 14.44 11.83 11.39
CA LYS A 149 15.61 12.70 11.30
C LYS A 149 16.15 12.79 9.88
N ASP A 150 16.21 11.66 9.18
CA ASP A 150 16.80 11.52 7.85
C ASP A 150 16.25 10.29 7.11
N ASP A 151 16.70 10.11 5.87
CA ASP A 151 16.33 9.00 4.98
C ASP A 151 16.75 7.64 5.57
N ASP A 152 17.94 7.57 6.19
CA ASP A 152 18.46 6.34 6.80
C ASP A 152 17.56 5.88 7.96
N GLU A 153 17.08 6.82 8.78
CA GLU A 153 16.12 6.54 9.85
C GLU A 153 14.75 6.12 9.30
N TRP A 154 14.29 6.76 8.23
CA TRP A 154 13.05 6.37 7.55
C TRP A 154 13.12 4.94 6.98
N GLU A 155 14.22 4.58 6.33
CA GLU A 155 14.46 3.24 5.80
C GLU A 155 14.44 2.19 6.94
N LEU A 156 15.09 2.50 8.07
CA LEU A 156 15.03 1.66 9.26
C LEU A 156 13.59 1.52 9.77
N ALA A 157 12.85 2.61 9.86
CA ALA A 157 11.47 2.60 10.35
C ALA A 157 10.57 1.75 9.46
N GLN A 158 10.65 1.92 8.14
CA GLN A 158 9.90 1.12 7.18
C GLN A 158 10.22 -0.37 7.35
N TRP A 159 11.50 -0.73 7.42
CA TRP A 159 11.92 -2.11 7.57
C TRP A 159 11.41 -2.73 8.89
N LEU A 160 11.45 -1.97 9.99
CA LEU A 160 10.96 -2.44 11.29
C LEU A 160 9.45 -2.70 11.28
N VAL A 161 8.63 -1.83 10.66
CA VAL A 161 7.17 -2.02 10.55
C VAL A 161 6.84 -3.29 9.76
N GLU A 162 7.55 -3.53 8.66
CA GLU A 162 7.25 -4.65 7.76
C GLU A 162 7.71 -6.01 8.32
N ASN A 163 8.81 -6.03 9.09
CA ASN A 163 9.52 -7.27 9.41
C ASN A 163 9.52 -7.65 10.89
N VAL A 164 9.24 -6.73 11.82
CA VAL A 164 9.50 -6.94 13.25
C VAL A 164 8.25 -6.68 14.09
N GLY A 165 7.91 -7.64 14.96
CA GLY A 165 6.82 -7.46 15.92
C GLY A 165 7.17 -6.46 17.02
N LYS A 166 6.16 -5.74 17.55
CA LYS A 166 6.30 -4.67 18.56
C LYS A 166 7.29 -4.97 19.70
N ASN A 167 7.19 -6.16 20.31
CA ASN A 167 8.09 -6.54 21.42
C ASN A 167 9.56 -6.66 20.97
N LYS A 168 9.80 -7.15 19.75
CA LYS A 168 11.14 -7.28 19.19
C LYS A 168 11.72 -5.96 18.72
N ILE A 169 10.88 -5.03 18.27
CA ILE A 169 11.29 -3.64 18.04
C ILE A 169 11.82 -3.04 19.35
N ASP A 170 11.10 -3.23 20.46
CA ASP A 170 11.53 -2.73 21.76
C ASP A 170 12.88 -3.32 22.23
N GLU A 171 13.06 -4.64 22.05
CA GLU A 171 14.34 -5.31 22.31
C GLU A 171 15.47 -4.78 21.40
N TYR A 172 15.20 -4.58 20.11
CA TYR A 172 16.15 -4.07 19.12
C TYR A 172 16.62 -2.64 19.45
N LEU A 173 15.69 -1.75 19.82
CA LEU A 173 15.98 -0.37 20.20
C LEU A 173 16.79 -0.28 21.50
N LYS A 174 16.72 -1.32 22.35
CA LYS A 174 17.51 -1.43 23.58
C LYS A 174 18.92 -1.99 23.39
N LEU A 175 19.29 -2.44 22.19
CA LEU A 175 20.65 -2.92 21.93
C LEU A 175 21.65 -1.76 22.02
N ASN A 176 22.81 -2.02 22.64
CA ASN A 176 23.88 -1.03 22.78
C ASN A 176 24.34 -0.43 21.43
N ILE A 177 24.27 -1.20 20.34
CA ILE A 177 24.62 -0.71 19.01
C ILE A 177 23.60 0.32 18.51
N THR A 178 22.32 0.04 18.68
CA THR A 178 21.23 0.93 18.30
C THR A 178 21.25 2.20 19.13
N GLN A 179 21.49 2.08 20.44
CA GLN A 179 21.53 3.23 21.36
C GLN A 179 22.76 4.13 21.24
N ARG A 180 23.90 3.65 20.72
CA ARG A 180 25.17 4.39 20.72
C ARG A 180 25.75 4.69 19.35
N ARG A 181 25.24 4.03 18.30
CA ARG A 181 25.75 4.20 16.93
C ARG A 181 24.65 4.64 15.98
N THR A 182 23.56 3.88 15.94
CA THR A 182 22.42 4.23 15.08
C THR A 182 21.70 5.46 15.62
N GLU A 183 21.51 5.53 16.94
CA GLU A 183 20.89 6.64 17.67
C GLU A 183 19.62 7.18 16.99
N PRO A 184 18.60 6.32 16.76
CA PRO A 184 17.33 6.78 16.23
C PRO A 184 16.65 7.76 17.22
N SER A 185 15.84 8.66 16.68
CA SER A 185 14.95 9.59 17.37
C SER A 185 13.96 8.88 18.30
N PHE A 186 13.59 7.63 17.99
CA PHE A 186 12.78 6.75 18.82
C PHE A 186 13.62 5.74 19.61
N HIS A 187 13.42 5.70 20.93
CA HIS A 187 14.24 4.94 21.87
C HIS A 187 13.52 3.70 22.44
N ASN A 188 12.22 3.60 22.19
CA ASN A 188 11.39 2.46 22.55
C ASN A 188 10.24 2.28 21.54
N SER A 189 9.58 1.14 21.62
CA SER A 189 8.45 0.82 20.72
C SER A 189 7.34 1.86 20.77
N TYR A 190 7.06 2.48 21.92
CA TYR A 190 6.02 3.51 22.03
C TYR A 190 6.40 4.77 21.24
N SER A 191 7.59 5.33 21.44
CA SER A 191 8.08 6.50 20.69
C SER A 191 8.18 6.22 19.19
N PHE A 192 8.51 4.98 18.82
CA PHE A 192 8.53 4.55 17.42
C PHE A 192 7.14 4.60 16.80
N PHE A 193 6.15 3.94 17.40
CA PHE A 193 4.79 3.95 16.86
C PHE A 193 4.15 5.33 16.93
N LYS A 194 4.52 6.17 17.91
CA LYS A 194 4.10 7.57 17.93
C LYS A 194 4.60 8.31 16.68
N ALA A 195 5.86 8.13 16.29
CA ALA A 195 6.39 8.69 15.05
C ALA A 195 5.68 8.10 13.81
N ILE A 196 5.35 6.81 13.80
CA ILE A 196 4.56 6.23 12.71
C ILE A 196 3.15 6.86 12.63
N ASP A 197 2.50 7.10 13.77
CA ASP A 197 1.15 7.67 13.83
C ASP A 197 1.10 9.16 13.44
N GLU A 198 2.23 9.87 13.54
CA GLU A 198 2.39 11.26 13.08
C GLU A 198 2.50 11.36 11.55
N LEU A 199 2.70 10.25 10.85
CA LEU A 199 2.75 10.26 9.40
C LEU A 199 1.39 10.66 8.80
N PRO A 200 1.42 11.31 7.63
CA PRO A 200 0.21 11.62 6.90
C PRO A 200 -0.60 10.35 6.65
N THR A 201 -1.81 10.32 7.20
CA THR A 201 -2.76 9.23 7.00
C THR A 201 -3.90 9.70 6.13
N GLY A 202 -4.39 8.80 5.29
CA GLY A 202 -5.61 9.03 4.51
C GLY A 202 -6.87 9.14 5.39
N PRO A 203 -8.05 9.13 4.77
CA PRO A 203 -9.33 9.25 5.45
C PRO A 203 -9.48 8.29 6.62
N GLN A 204 -10.01 8.83 7.71
CA GLN A 204 -10.09 8.11 8.97
C GLN A 204 -11.04 6.92 8.88
N TRP A 205 -10.64 5.81 9.50
CA TRP A 205 -11.52 4.67 9.69
C TRP A 205 -12.55 4.99 10.78
N THR A 206 -13.81 4.65 10.50
CA THR A 206 -14.90 4.71 11.46
C THR A 206 -15.41 3.31 11.72
N CYS A 207 -15.58 2.96 12.99
CA CYS A 207 -16.15 1.68 13.42
C CYS A 207 -17.54 1.92 13.99
N GLU A 208 -18.56 1.40 13.32
CA GLU A 208 -19.95 1.46 13.75
C GLU A 208 -20.45 0.07 14.13
N ILE A 209 -21.19 -0.04 15.22
CA ILE A 209 -21.84 -1.30 15.59
C ILE A 209 -23.24 -1.28 14.97
N ILE A 210 -23.50 -2.23 14.07
CA ILE A 210 -24.81 -2.41 13.42
C ILE A 210 -25.48 -3.65 13.98
N THR A 211 -26.78 -3.56 14.29
CA THR A 211 -27.58 -4.70 14.71
C THR A 211 -28.37 -5.25 13.53
N VAL A 212 -28.05 -6.46 13.10
CA VAL A 212 -28.75 -7.15 12.01
C VAL A 212 -29.78 -8.11 12.59
N LYS A 213 -31.00 -8.07 12.06
CA LYS A 213 -32.04 -9.06 12.38
C LYS A 213 -31.88 -10.25 11.46
N GLY A 214 -31.62 -11.41 12.04
CA GLY A 214 -31.55 -12.69 11.34
C GLY A 214 -32.94 -13.21 10.93
N ASN A 215 -32.92 -14.25 10.09
CA ASN A 215 -34.11 -14.95 9.61
C ASN A 215 -34.58 -16.11 10.51
N ARG A 216 -33.86 -16.37 11.60
CA ARG A 216 -34.20 -17.38 12.61
C ARG A 216 -34.94 -16.72 13.76
N GLN A 217 -35.92 -17.42 14.31
CA GLN A 217 -36.67 -16.98 15.48
C GLN A 217 -36.15 -17.71 16.73
N GLU A 218 -36.08 -16.99 17.85
CA GLU A 218 -35.92 -17.55 19.18
C GLU A 218 -37.21 -18.24 19.64
N GLY A 219 -37.16 -18.95 20.77
CA GLY A 219 -38.28 -19.73 21.30
C GLY A 219 -39.54 -18.93 21.62
N ASP A 220 -39.45 -17.60 21.67
CA ASP A 220 -40.54 -16.64 21.87
C ASP A 220 -41.09 -16.03 20.56
N GLY A 221 -40.57 -16.46 19.40
CA GLY A 221 -40.95 -15.94 18.09
C GLY A 221 -40.24 -14.65 17.68
N MET A 222 -39.33 -14.10 18.50
CA MET A 222 -38.54 -12.92 18.16
C MET A 222 -37.41 -13.28 17.18
N PRO A 223 -37.14 -12.46 16.15
CA PRO A 223 -35.99 -12.69 15.27
C PRO A 223 -34.68 -12.51 16.03
N ILE A 224 -33.78 -13.48 15.90
CA ILE A 224 -32.43 -13.43 16.48
C ILE A 224 -31.71 -12.19 15.95
N LYS A 225 -31.04 -11.45 16.83
CA LYS A 225 -30.24 -10.27 16.45
C LYS A 225 -28.76 -10.59 16.60
N GLU A 226 -27.97 -10.07 15.68
CA GLU A 226 -26.51 -10.14 15.72
C GLU A 226 -25.93 -8.73 15.64
N GLU A 227 -24.95 -8.44 16.48
CA GLU A 227 -24.20 -7.18 16.44
C GLU A 227 -22.93 -7.38 15.61
N LEU A 228 -22.78 -6.58 14.57
CA LEU A 228 -21.62 -6.60 13.68
C LEU A 228 -20.86 -5.29 13.77
N LYS A 229 -19.53 -5.37 13.74
CA LYS A 229 -18.66 -4.20 13.63
C LYS A 229 -18.46 -3.86 12.15
N LEU A 230 -19.00 -2.74 11.72
CA LEU A 230 -18.79 -2.18 10.38
C LEU A 230 -17.64 -1.18 10.43
N TRP A 231 -16.55 -1.50 9.73
CA TRP A 231 -15.45 -0.58 9.49
C TRP A 231 -15.66 0.10 8.14
N ARG A 232 -15.78 1.43 8.13
CA ARG A 232 -16.00 2.21 6.91
C ARG A 232 -15.15 3.48 6.89
N ARG A 233 -14.94 3.99 5.68
CA ARG A 233 -14.37 5.33 5.43
C ARG A 233 -15.40 6.19 4.70
N ASN A 234 -15.22 7.50 4.74
CA ASN A 234 -16.00 8.39 3.89
C ASN A 234 -15.54 8.21 2.43
N PRO A 235 -16.40 7.71 1.52
CA PRO A 235 -16.00 7.47 0.14
C PRO A 235 -15.62 8.76 -0.59
N VAL A 236 -16.22 9.90 -0.22
CA VAL A 236 -15.89 11.20 -0.83
C VAL A 236 -14.46 11.62 -0.47
N GLU A 237 -14.06 11.47 0.79
CA GLU A 237 -12.69 11.75 1.22
C GLU A 237 -11.69 10.78 0.59
N CYS A 238 -12.04 9.50 0.45
CA CYS A 238 -11.17 8.52 -0.24
C CYS A 238 -10.94 8.89 -1.70
N VAL A 239 -11.99 9.29 -2.42
CA VAL A 239 -11.86 9.75 -3.81
C VAL A 239 -11.07 11.04 -3.88
N ALA A 240 -11.29 11.99 -2.96
CA ALA A 240 -10.55 13.24 -2.90
C ALA A 240 -9.04 13.01 -2.66
N GLU A 241 -8.68 12.12 -1.74
CA GLU A 241 -7.28 11.71 -1.49
C GLU A 241 -6.65 11.11 -2.75
N LEU A 242 -7.33 10.16 -3.40
CA LEU A 242 -6.83 9.51 -4.62
C LEU A 242 -6.62 10.50 -5.76
N LEU A 243 -7.58 11.40 -6.00
CA LEU A 243 -7.47 12.43 -7.03
C LEU A 243 -6.43 13.51 -6.69
N GLY A 244 -6.19 13.75 -5.40
CA GLY A 244 -5.22 14.72 -4.92
C GLY A 244 -3.78 14.19 -4.86
N ASN A 245 -3.58 12.88 -4.99
CA ASN A 245 -2.27 12.26 -4.91
C ASN A 245 -1.50 12.41 -6.24
N PRO A 246 -0.35 13.12 -6.25
CA PRO A 246 0.44 13.33 -7.46
C PRO A 246 0.92 12.04 -8.13
N ALA A 247 1.07 10.94 -7.38
CA ALA A 247 1.48 9.64 -7.93
C ALA A 247 0.49 9.06 -8.95
N PHE A 248 -0.78 9.49 -8.92
CA PHE A 248 -1.81 9.02 -9.84
C PHE A 248 -2.11 10.01 -10.98
N GLN A 249 -1.40 11.14 -11.07
CA GLN A 249 -1.70 12.18 -12.05
C GLN A 249 -1.72 11.66 -13.50
N GLU A 250 -0.82 10.75 -13.85
CA GLU A 250 -0.76 10.15 -15.20
C GLU A 250 -1.75 8.99 -15.41
N ASN A 251 -2.41 8.54 -14.34
CA ASN A 251 -3.33 7.39 -14.34
C ASN A 251 -4.80 7.81 -14.17
N ILE A 252 -5.11 9.11 -14.14
CA ILE A 252 -6.48 9.62 -13.98
C ILE A 252 -6.98 10.15 -15.32
N ALA A 253 -8.11 9.62 -15.79
CA ALA A 253 -8.85 10.12 -16.94
C ALA A 253 -10.07 10.95 -16.49
N TYR A 254 -10.12 12.22 -16.90
CA TYR A 254 -11.26 13.12 -16.63
C TYR A 254 -12.26 13.20 -17.79
N ALA A 255 -11.90 12.63 -18.93
CA ALA A 255 -12.71 12.64 -20.14
C ALA A 255 -12.74 11.23 -20.74
N PRO A 256 -13.86 10.82 -21.35
CA PRO A 256 -13.87 9.64 -22.18
C PRO A 256 -12.87 9.74 -23.33
N GLU A 257 -12.42 8.60 -23.81
CA GLU A 257 -11.62 8.51 -25.03
C GLU A 257 -12.04 7.29 -25.84
N ARG A 258 -11.79 7.31 -27.15
CA ARG A 258 -11.99 6.14 -28.00
C ARG A 258 -10.65 5.55 -28.33
N VAL A 259 -10.43 4.32 -27.91
CA VAL A 259 -9.16 3.62 -28.13
C VAL A 259 -9.34 2.59 -29.22
N PHE A 260 -8.38 2.55 -30.16
CA PHE A 260 -8.37 1.60 -31.27
C PHE A 260 -7.05 0.82 -31.32
N SER A 261 -7.14 -0.44 -31.76
CA SER A 261 -5.96 -1.30 -31.98
C SER A 261 -5.28 -1.09 -33.34
N ASP A 262 -5.87 -0.23 -34.17
CA ASP A 262 -5.42 0.10 -35.51
C ASP A 262 -5.61 1.60 -35.79
N ARG A 263 -4.82 2.12 -36.73
CA ARG A 263 -4.85 3.53 -37.12
C ARG A 263 -6.12 3.93 -37.88
N ASP A 264 -6.79 2.96 -38.50
CA ASP A 264 -7.97 3.20 -39.33
C ASP A 264 -9.27 3.29 -38.50
N GLY A 265 -9.17 3.15 -37.16
CA GLY A 265 -10.31 3.25 -36.24
C GLY A 265 -11.31 2.10 -36.36
N CYS A 266 -10.91 0.96 -36.95
CA CYS A 266 -11.82 -0.13 -37.28
C CYS A 266 -12.09 -1.07 -36.10
N ARG A 267 -11.13 -1.23 -35.18
CA ARG A 267 -11.25 -2.12 -34.01
C ARG A 267 -11.11 -1.35 -32.72
N ARG A 268 -12.25 -1.10 -32.09
CA ARG A 268 -12.35 -0.40 -30.81
C ARG A 268 -11.97 -1.30 -29.64
N ILE A 269 -11.28 -0.70 -28.67
CA ILE A 269 -10.87 -1.30 -27.40
C ILE A 269 -11.74 -0.70 -26.29
N TYR A 270 -12.22 -1.58 -25.40
CA TYR A 270 -13.10 -1.25 -24.27
C TYR A 270 -12.57 -1.93 -22.99
N ASP A 271 -11.38 -1.55 -22.55
CA ASP A 271 -10.70 -2.17 -21.41
C ASP A 271 -10.77 -1.34 -20.13
N GLU A 272 -11.00 -0.04 -20.24
CA GLU A 272 -11.11 0.88 -19.11
C GLU A 272 -12.46 1.62 -19.09
N MET A 273 -12.89 2.09 -17.92
CA MET A 273 -14.21 2.75 -17.76
C MET A 273 -14.38 3.97 -18.68
N TRP A 274 -13.32 4.75 -18.92
CA TRP A 274 -13.37 5.94 -19.78
C TRP A 274 -13.28 5.60 -21.29
N THR A 275 -13.10 4.33 -21.67
CA THR A 275 -13.07 3.90 -23.09
C THR A 275 -14.44 3.49 -23.64
N GLY A 276 -15.46 3.49 -22.77
CA GLY A 276 -16.83 3.01 -22.99
C GLY A 276 -17.71 3.78 -24.00
N ASP A 277 -17.36 5.03 -24.34
CA ASP A 277 -18.25 6.12 -24.83
C ASP A 277 -19.13 6.72 -23.71
#